data_AF-A0A819RZ09-F1
#
_entry.id   AF-A0A819RZ09-F1
#
_cell.length_a   1.000
_cell.length_b   1.000
_cell.length_c   1.000
_cell.angle_alpha   90.00
_cell.angle_beta   90.00
_cell.angle_gamma   90.00
#
_symmetry.space_group_name_H-M   'P 1'
#
loop_
_entity.id
_entity.type
_entity.pdbx_description
1 polymer ?
#
loop_
_entity_poly.entity_id
_entity_poly.type
_entity_poly.pdbx_seq_one_letter_code
_entity_poly.pdbx_strand_id
1 'polypeptide(L)' 'MAFNSSTSNQWTSKDCPDCFRFSPEQLYFNSQNFQEKQILTITRVKKGLLISMIVPIFYGGGFDLVTPLSFPLYIQ' A
#
# COMPACT_ATOMS: atom_id res chain seq x y z
N MET A 1 -27.90 5.92 1.13
CA MET A 1 -26.65 6.05 1.91
C MET A 1 -25.54 6.28 0.90
N ALA A 2 -24.87 7.44 0.95
CA ALA A 2 -23.76 7.71 0.03
C ALA A 2 -22.57 6.86 0.48
N PHE A 3 -22.16 5.88 -0.34
CA PHE A 3 -20.86 5.25 -0.16
C PHE A 3 -19.82 6.34 -0.35
N ASN A 4 -18.96 6.56 0.64
CA ASN A 4 -17.80 7.42 0.46
C ASN A 4 -16.90 6.71 -0.56
N SER A 5 -16.95 7.12 -1.82
CA SER A 5 -16.32 6.44 -2.97
C SER A 5 -14.80 6.58 -3.01
N SER A 6 -14.21 6.93 -1.88
CA SER A 6 -12.78 7.10 -1.74
C SER A 6 -12.14 5.89 -1.08
N THR A 7 -10.95 5.57 -1.55
CA THR A 7 -10.10 4.54 -0.96
C THR A 7 -8.71 5.10 -0.74
N SER A 8 -8.07 4.71 0.35
CA SER A 8 -6.66 4.98 0.58
C SER A 8 -5.88 3.70 0.78
N ASN A 9 -4.65 3.70 0.28
CA ASN A 9 -3.75 2.57 0.32
C ASN A 9 -2.47 2.98 1.04
N GLN A 10 -2.05 2.15 1.99
CA GLN A 10 -0.75 2.22 2.67
C GLN A 10 0.00 0.91 2.44
N TRP A 11 1.25 0.82 2.88
CA TRP A 11 2.04 -0.41 2.77
C TRP A 11 2.76 -0.71 4.07
N THR A 12 2.94 -1.99 4.35
CA THR A 12 3.70 -2.47 5.49
C THR A 12 4.46 -3.75 5.16
N SER A 13 5.53 -4.01 5.90
CA SER A 13 6.22 -5.29 5.88
C SER A 13 6.06 -5.96 7.24
N LYS A 14 5.51 -7.19 7.25
CA LYS A 14 5.37 -7.97 8.50
C LYS A 14 6.72 -8.44 9.03
N ASP A 15 7.67 -8.72 8.14
CA ASP A 15 8.98 -9.26 8.51
C ASP A 15 9.94 -8.18 9.02
N CYS A 16 9.76 -6.93 8.56
CA CYS A 16 10.55 -5.79 9.02
C CYS A 16 9.78 -4.46 8.88
N PRO A 17 8.98 -4.07 9.89
CA PRO A 17 8.12 -2.89 9.84
C PRO A 17 8.86 -1.56 9.62
N ASP A 18 10.14 -1.48 9.98
CA ASP A 18 10.99 -0.29 9.92
C ASP A 18 12.12 -0.39 8.88
N CYS A 19 12.11 -1.42 8.02
CA CYS A 19 13.08 -1.57 6.94
C CYS A 19 12.78 -0.70 5.71
N PHE A 20 11.54 -0.27 5.55
CA PHE A 20 11.08 0.44 4.37
C PHE A 20 10.48 1.78 4.74
N ARG A 21 10.81 2.80 3.94
CA ARG A 21 10.13 4.08 3.93
C ARG A 21 9.32 4.18 2.64
N PHE A 22 8.06 4.59 2.77
CA PHE A 22 7.13 4.76 1.66
C PHE A 22 6.92 6.25 1.40
N SER A 23 6.93 6.66 0.13
CA SER A 23 6.65 8.03 -0.26
C SER A 23 5.77 8.06 -1.53
N PRO A 24 4.56 8.63 -1.47
CA PRO A 24 3.91 9.16 -0.27
C PRO A 24 3.57 8.05 0.75
N GLU A 25 3.29 8.43 1.99
CA GLU A 25 2.90 7.48 3.06
C GLU A 25 1.57 6.76 2.75
N GLN A 26 0.71 7.43 1.97
CA GLN A 26 -0.55 6.89 1.50
C GLN A 26 -0.83 7.37 0.07
N LEU A 27 -1.44 6.51 -0.73
CA LEU A 27 -2.10 6.92 -1.99
C LEU A 27 -3.60 7.02 -1.75
N TYR A 28 -4.21 8.09 -2.26
CA TYR A 28 -5.64 8.34 -2.14
C TYR A 28 -6.31 8.33 -3.51
N PHE A 29 -7.41 7.60 -3.62
CA PHE A 29 -8.17 7.45 -4.85
C PHE A 29 -9.63 7.86 -4.62
N ASN A 30 -10.21 8.50 -5.63
CA ASN A 30 -11.61 8.88 -5.72
C ASN A 30 -12.07 8.79 -7.19
N SER A 31 -13.33 9.16 -7.47
CA SER A 31 -13.90 9.09 -8.82
C SER A 31 -13.18 9.95 -9.87
N GLN A 32 -12.35 10.91 -9.47
CA GLN A 32 -11.64 11.82 -10.37
C GLN A 32 -10.26 11.27 -10.75
N ASN A 33 -9.57 10.58 -9.84
CA ASN A 33 -8.18 10.15 -10.04
C ASN A 33 -7.97 8.61 -10.06
N PHE A 34 -9.05 7.81 -9.96
CA PHE A 34 -8.93 6.34 -9.87
C PHE A 34 -8.19 5.70 -11.06
N GLN A 35 -8.32 6.29 -12.25
CA GLN A 35 -7.67 5.82 -13.48
C GLN A 35 -6.30 6.49 -13.72
N GLU A 36 -5.90 7.43 -12.88
CA GLU A 36 -4.65 8.15 -13.04
C GLU A 36 -3.48 7.35 -12.49
N LYS A 37 -2.34 7.43 -13.17
CA LYS A 37 -1.09 6.83 -12.69
C LYS A 37 -0.68 7.48 -11.38
N GLN A 38 -0.54 6.65 -10.34
CA GLN A 38 0.07 7.04 -9.08
C GLN A 38 1.49 6.47 -8.97
N ILE A 39 2.38 7.17 -8.29
CA ILE A 39 3.76 6.74 -8.06
C ILE A 39 3.98 6.51 -6.57
N LEU A 40 4.36 5.29 -6.21
CA LEU A 40 4.85 4.94 -4.89
C LEU A 40 6.35 4.71 -4.95
N THR A 41 7.11 5.50 -4.21
CA THR A 41 8.54 5.29 -3.98
C THR A 41 8.73 4.46 -2.72
N ILE A 42 9.40 3.32 -2.86
CA ILE A 42 9.76 2.44 -1.73
C ILE A 42 11.26 2.50 -1.55
N THR A 43 11.72 2.97 -0.39
CA THR A 43 13.14 3.07 -0.06
C THR A 43 13.47 2.10 1.05
N ARG A 44 14.42 1.18 0.80
CA ARG A 44 14.99 0.32 1.84
C ARG A 44 15.95 1.17 2.69
N VAL A 45 15.67 1.30 3.99
CA VAL A 45 16.46 2.13 4.92
C VAL A 45 17.26 1.29 5.92
N LYS A 46 16.94 0.00 6.08
CA LYS A 46 17.71 -0.95 6.91
C LYS A 46 17.91 -2.28 6.18
N LYS A 47 18.95 -3.02 6.59
CA LYS A 47 19.18 -4.39 6.10
C LYS A 47 18.19 -5.35 6.77
N GLY A 48 17.12 -5.65 6.05
CA GLY A 48 16.14 -6.70 6.41
C GLY A 48 16.50 -8.06 5.81
N LEU A 49 15.48 -8.89 5.58
CA LEU A 49 15.62 -10.17 4.87
C LEU A 49 16.08 -9.97 3.42
N LEU A 50 16.69 -11.03 2.87
CA LEU A 50 17.12 -11.15 1.47
C LEU A 50 15.96 -10.94 0.50
N ILE A 51 14.78 -11.43 0.84
CA ILE A 51 13.52 -11.16 0.15
C ILE A 51 12.57 -10.63 1.21
N SER A 52 12.06 -9.42 1.03
CA SER A 52 11.09 -8.82 1.93
C SER A 52 9.73 -8.77 1.25
N MET A 53 8.70 -9.26 1.96
CA MET A 53 7.32 -9.12 1.52
C MET A 53 6.74 -7.82 2.07
N ILE A 54 6.19 -7.01 1.17
CA ILE A 54 5.42 -5.81 1.47
C ILE A 54 3.98 -6.07 1.04
N VAL A 55 3.03 -5.76 1.91
CA VAL A 55 1.60 -5.91 1.62
C VAL A 55 0.91 -4.55 1.71
N PRO A 56 -0.07 -4.28 0.83
CA PRO A 56 -0.90 -3.09 0.94
C PRO A 56 -1.83 -3.19 2.15
N ILE A 57 -2.23 -2.05 2.69
CA ILE A 57 -3.34 -1.92 3.63
C ILE A 57 -4.37 -1.04 2.94
N PHE A 58 -5.56 -1.57 2.75
CA PHE A 58 -6.65 -0.91 2.05
C PHE A 58 -7.65 -0.32 3.04
N TYR A 59 -8.11 0.91 2.78
CA TYR A 59 -9.10 1.59 3.61
C TYR A 59 -10.18 2.23 2.75
N GLY A 60 -11.45 1.99 3.09
CA GLY A 60 -12.59 2.65 2.44
C GLY A 60 -12.95 2.06 1.07
N GLY A 61 -14.00 2.62 0.44
CA GLY A 61 -14.45 2.23 -0.90
C GLY A 61 -14.89 0.77 -1.06
N GLY A 62 -15.08 0.02 0.04
CA GLY A 62 -15.30 -1.44 0.03
C GLY A 62 -14.03 -2.27 -0.17
N PHE A 63 -12.87 -1.62 -0.33
CA PHE A 63 -11.57 -2.28 -0.46
C PHE A 63 -10.99 -2.72 0.89
N ASP A 64 -11.55 -2.25 2.00
CA ASP A 64 -11.26 -2.72 3.36
C ASP A 64 -11.58 -4.23 3.56
N LEU A 65 -12.44 -4.79 2.70
CA LEU A 65 -12.75 -6.23 2.67
C LEU A 65 -11.77 -7.05 1.81
N VAL A 66 -10.90 -6.40 1.04
CA VAL A 66 -9.93 -7.06 0.16
C VAL A 66 -8.76 -7.57 1.00
N THR A 67 -8.42 -8.85 0.85
CA THR A 67 -7.32 -9.46 1.60
C THR A 67 -5.96 -8.94 1.11
N PRO A 68 -5.15 -8.29 1.98
CA PRO A 68 -3.82 -7.76 1.62
C PRO A 68 -2.86 -8.78 0.99
N LEU A 69 -2.93 -10.03 1.45
CA LEU A 69 -2.05 -11.11 1.01
C LEU A 69 -2.28 -11.53 -0.45
N SER A 70 -3.38 -11.09 -1.07
CA SER A 70 -3.64 -11.32 -2.49
C SER A 70 -2.81 -10.42 -3.41
N PHE A 71 -2.17 -9.37 -2.86
CA PHE A 71 -1.42 -8.38 -3.64
C PHE A 71 -0.04 -8.08 -3.02
N PRO A 72 0.83 -9.10 -2.80
CA PRO A 72 2.15 -8.88 -2.23
C PRO A 72 3.10 -8.25 -3.25
N LEU A 73 4.00 -7.41 -2.74
CA LEU A 73 5.19 -6.95 -3.45
C LEU A 73 6.41 -7.61 -2.82
N TYR A 74 7.22 -8.27 -3.64
CA TYR A 74 8.48 -8.87 -3.21
C TYR A 74 9.63 -7.98 -3.62
N ILE A 75 10.40 -7.50 -2.62
CA ILE A 75 11.60 -6.68 -2.84
C ILE A 75 12.83 -7.50 -2.49
N GLN A 76 13.76 -7.58 -3.43
CA GLN A 76 15.09 -8.18 -3.28
C GLN A 76 16.12 -7.12 -2.85
#